data_AF-A0A239G3R1-F1
#
_entry.id   AF-A0A239G3R1-F1
#
_cell.length_a   1.000
_cell.length_b   1.000
_cell.length_c   1.000
_cell.angle_alpha   90.00
_cell.angle_beta   90.00
_cell.angle_gamma   90.00
#
_symmetry.space_group_name_H-M   'P 1'
#
loop_
_entity.id
_entity.type
_entity.pdbx_description
1 polymer ?
#
loop_
_entity_poly.entity_id
_entity_poly.type
_entity_poly.pdbx_seq_one_letter_code
_entity_poly.pdbx_strand_id
1 'polypeptide(L)'
;MRTLGTRRAALVTGVATAAVIALAGCSAGQVAETALLDTPIAGVDAKSADGSVLVRDVQVEYHGIEGYAKGANAPLTLSLFNQTEKEVTVSITSVPAPARPLPATPVTPPVESDRPQVVSASQVGFLATAPAATTSTPSAAASAPEAGASSAVPTVAATTAAAPTVTAAEIKIKPFGSATFRSTDANQLQVIGLSDVMKPGTVVNLVLKFSNGAPDLNIQAPVAIPLSPASRAPGDAAEDSEHE
;
A
#
# COMPACT_ATOMS: atom_id res chain seq x y z
N MET A 1 -67.85 -49.66 -37.28
CA MET A 1 -66.56 -49.48 -36.59
C MET A 1 -65.50 -49.01 -37.59
N ARG A 2 -64.91 -47.83 -37.39
CA ARG A 2 -63.56 -47.42 -37.87
C ARG A 2 -63.23 -46.01 -37.35
N THR A 3 -62.56 -46.03 -36.19
CA THR A 3 -61.43 -45.20 -35.75
C THR A 3 -61.28 -43.74 -36.23
N LEU A 4 -61.57 -42.81 -35.31
CA LEU A 4 -60.94 -41.49 -35.25
C LEU A 4 -59.68 -41.58 -34.38
N GLY A 5 -58.50 -41.28 -34.93
CA GLY A 5 -57.30 -41.19 -34.08
C GLY A 5 -56.04 -40.95 -34.89
N THR A 6 -55.67 -39.67 -35.09
CA THR A 6 -54.27 -39.30 -35.44
C THR A 6 -53.92 -37.81 -35.40
N ARG A 7 -54.78 -36.87 -34.96
CA ARG A 7 -54.48 -35.42 -35.11
C ARG A 7 -54.27 -34.62 -33.81
N ARG A 8 -53.75 -35.23 -32.74
CA ARG A 8 -53.46 -34.51 -31.48
C ARG A 8 -52.21 -34.98 -30.74
N ALA A 9 -51.09 -35.17 -31.45
CA ALA A 9 -49.84 -35.61 -30.81
C ALA A 9 -48.59 -34.82 -31.25
N ALA A 10 -48.75 -33.60 -31.76
CA ALA A 10 -47.60 -32.83 -32.29
C ALA A 10 -47.27 -31.53 -31.53
N LEU A 11 -48.03 -31.14 -30.50
CA LEU A 11 -47.86 -29.82 -29.85
C LEU A 11 -47.32 -29.85 -28.41
N VAL A 12 -47.05 -31.02 -27.82
CA VAL A 12 -46.66 -31.12 -26.40
C VAL A 12 -45.15 -31.30 -26.21
N THR A 13 -44.39 -31.64 -27.25
CA THR A 13 -42.95 -31.91 -27.14
C THR A 13 -42.04 -30.69 -27.27
N GLY A 14 -42.56 -29.52 -27.66
CA GLY A 14 -41.75 -28.32 -27.89
C GLY A 14 -41.53 -27.40 -26.68
N VAL A 15 -42.34 -27.51 -25.63
CA VAL A 15 -42.30 -26.56 -24.48
C VAL A 15 -41.36 -27.03 -23.37
N ALA A 16 -41.14 -28.34 -23.24
CA ALA A 16 -40.34 -28.91 -22.15
C ALA A 16 -38.82 -28.70 -22.31
N THR A 17 -38.30 -28.61 -23.54
CA THR A 17 -36.85 -28.46 -23.79
C THR A 17 -36.36 -27.02 -23.67
N ALA A 18 -37.23 -26.02 -23.89
CA ALA A 18 -36.86 -24.61 -23.72
C ALA A 18 -36.66 -24.20 -22.24
N ALA A 19 -37.39 -24.84 -21.32
CA ALA A 19 -37.28 -24.55 -19.88
C ALA A 19 -35.95 -25.04 -19.26
N VAL A 20 -35.37 -26.14 -19.77
CA VAL A 20 -34.12 -26.72 -19.24
C VAL A 20 -32.90 -25.88 -19.63
N ILE A 21 -32.88 -25.31 -20.84
CA ILE A 21 -31.79 -24.42 -21.29
C ILE A 21 -31.84 -23.07 -20.55
N ALA A 22 -33.03 -22.58 -20.21
CA ALA A 22 -33.18 -21.31 -19.47
C ALA A 22 -32.65 -21.38 -18.02
N LEU A 23 -32.70 -22.54 -17.35
CA LEU A 23 -32.20 -22.69 -15.96
C LEU A 23 -30.68 -22.90 -15.87
N ALA A 24 -30.03 -23.43 -16.91
CA ALA A 24 -28.58 -23.63 -16.93
C ALA A 24 -27.78 -22.32 -17.18
N GLY A 25 -28.46 -21.24 -17.59
CA GLY A 25 -27.84 -19.95 -17.92
C GLY A 25 -27.66 -18.97 -16.76
N CYS A 26 -28.10 -19.28 -15.53
CA CYS A 26 -28.07 -18.31 -14.43
C CYS A 26 -26.75 -18.31 -13.61
N SER A 27 -25.89 -19.32 -13.78
CA SER A 27 -24.63 -19.45 -13.01
C SER A 27 -23.44 -18.66 -13.57
N ALA A 28 -23.57 -17.97 -14.71
CA ALA A 28 -22.46 -17.28 -15.36
C ALA A 28 -22.45 -15.75 -15.22
N GLY A 29 -23.42 -15.13 -14.52
CA GLY A 29 -23.64 -13.68 -14.65
C GLY A 29 -23.79 -12.85 -13.37
N GLN A 30 -24.31 -13.42 -12.27
CA GLN A 30 -24.65 -12.60 -11.09
C GLN A 30 -23.59 -12.63 -9.99
N VAL A 31 -22.89 -13.76 -9.84
CA VAL A 31 -21.78 -13.93 -8.88
C VAL A 31 -20.72 -14.78 -9.58
N ALA A 32 -19.91 -14.14 -10.42
CA ALA A 32 -18.75 -14.81 -10.98
C ALA A 32 -17.70 -14.96 -9.87
N GLU A 33 -17.13 -16.16 -9.70
CA GLU A 33 -16.02 -16.37 -8.75
C GLU A 33 -14.85 -15.40 -9.02
N THR A 34 -14.66 -15.00 -10.28
CA THR A 34 -13.65 -14.01 -10.66
C THR A 34 -13.95 -12.58 -10.19
N ALA A 35 -15.22 -12.24 -9.92
CA ALA A 35 -15.60 -10.93 -9.36
C ALA A 35 -15.40 -10.87 -7.83
N LEU A 36 -15.27 -12.04 -7.19
CA LEU A 36 -14.98 -12.17 -5.75
C LEU A 36 -13.49 -12.36 -5.46
N LEU A 37 -12.66 -12.56 -6.50
CA LEU A 37 -11.22 -12.63 -6.32
C LEU A 37 -10.70 -11.29 -5.84
N ASP A 38 -9.92 -11.34 -4.76
CA ASP A 38 -9.10 -10.21 -4.36
C ASP A 38 -7.96 -10.03 -5.37
N THR A 39 -7.55 -8.78 -5.57
CA THR A 39 -6.48 -8.48 -6.52
C THR A 39 -5.18 -9.09 -5.98
N PRO A 40 -4.41 -9.86 -6.78
CA PRO A 40 -3.14 -10.44 -6.34
C PRO A 40 -2.03 -9.38 -6.37
N ILE A 41 -2.19 -8.30 -5.61
CA ILE A 41 -1.21 -7.25 -5.38
C ILE A 41 -0.70 -7.33 -3.93
N ALA A 42 0.50 -6.81 -3.69
CA ALA A 42 1.06 -6.76 -2.34
C ALA A 42 0.32 -5.74 -1.45
N GLY A 43 -0.16 -4.64 -2.04
CA GLY A 43 -0.92 -3.61 -1.35
C GLY A 43 -2.38 -3.97 -1.12
N VAL A 44 -3.04 -3.14 -0.31
CA VAL A 44 -4.46 -3.32 0.03
C VAL A 44 -5.34 -2.38 -0.78
N ASP A 45 -6.43 -2.96 -1.27
CA ASP A 45 -7.48 -2.30 -2.01
C ASP A 45 -8.72 -2.12 -1.11
N ALA A 46 -9.23 -0.89 -1.02
CA ALA A 46 -10.40 -0.57 -0.21
C ALA A 46 -11.28 0.50 -0.87
N LYS A 47 -12.49 0.69 -0.37
CA LYS A 47 -13.37 1.78 -0.78
C LYS A 47 -14.07 2.36 0.43
N SER A 48 -14.42 3.63 0.38
CA SER A 48 -15.32 4.22 1.37
C SER A 48 -16.65 3.44 1.39
N ALA A 49 -17.35 3.47 2.52
CA ALA A 49 -18.58 2.68 2.71
C ALA A 49 -19.67 2.99 1.66
N ASP A 50 -19.71 4.23 1.18
CA ASP A 50 -20.62 4.72 0.14
C ASP A 50 -20.06 4.57 -1.29
N GLY A 51 -18.84 4.06 -1.45
CA GLY A 51 -18.14 3.91 -2.74
C GLY A 51 -17.66 5.22 -3.37
N SER A 52 -17.83 6.36 -2.69
CA SER A 52 -17.44 7.68 -3.21
C SER A 52 -15.94 7.84 -3.45
N VAL A 53 -15.10 7.13 -2.69
CA VAL A 53 -13.65 7.14 -2.86
C VAL A 53 -13.13 5.70 -2.94
N LEU A 54 -12.37 5.39 -3.99
CA LEU A 54 -11.60 4.16 -4.07
C LEU A 54 -10.17 4.42 -3.61
N VAL A 55 -9.66 3.51 -2.81
CA VAL A 55 -8.29 3.50 -2.32
C VAL A 55 -7.65 2.23 -2.87
N ARG A 56 -6.55 2.36 -3.60
CA ARG A 56 -5.89 1.25 -4.28
C ARG A 56 -4.42 1.16 -3.89
N ASP A 57 -3.91 -0.06 -3.87
CA ASP A 57 -2.48 -0.36 -3.71
C ASP A 57 -1.85 0.33 -2.49
N VAL A 58 -2.55 0.29 -1.35
CA VAL A 58 -2.00 0.87 -0.11
C VAL A 58 -0.94 -0.07 0.45
N GLN A 59 0.31 0.39 0.50
CA GLN A 59 1.42 -0.37 1.05
C GLN A 59 2.56 0.53 1.52
N VAL A 60 3.32 0.03 2.48
CA VAL A 60 4.58 0.63 2.93
C VAL A 60 5.71 0.08 2.07
N GLU A 61 6.64 0.93 1.65
CA GLU A 61 7.81 0.52 0.85
C GLU A 61 8.63 -0.58 1.56
N TYR A 62 9.22 -1.49 0.80
CA TYR A 62 10.09 -2.52 1.37
C TYR A 62 11.46 -1.93 1.73
N HIS A 63 11.93 -2.15 2.97
CA HIS A 63 13.23 -1.67 3.45
C HIS A 63 14.11 -2.82 3.98
N GLY A 64 14.33 -3.83 3.14
CA GLY A 64 15.13 -5.00 3.50
C GLY A 64 14.46 -5.89 4.54
N ILE A 65 15.17 -6.95 4.92
CA ILE A 65 14.69 -7.93 5.92
C ILE A 65 14.63 -7.34 7.34
N GLU A 66 15.46 -6.33 7.62
CA GLU A 66 15.48 -5.63 8.89
C GLU A 66 14.26 -4.73 9.05
N GLY A 67 13.72 -4.23 7.94
CA GLY A 67 12.58 -3.34 7.91
C GLY A 67 12.89 -1.94 8.47
N TYR A 68 11.92 -1.35 9.13
CA TYR A 68 12.02 -0.03 9.77
C TYR A 68 12.13 -0.17 11.28
N ALA A 69 13.05 0.58 11.88
CA ALA A 69 13.17 0.66 13.33
C ALA A 69 11.97 1.42 13.96
N LYS A 70 11.74 1.18 15.25
CA LYS A 70 10.83 2.01 16.05
C LYS A 70 11.23 3.49 15.96
N GLY A 71 10.25 4.36 15.78
CA GLY A 71 10.44 5.81 15.62
C GLY A 71 10.90 6.23 14.23
N ALA A 72 11.22 5.29 13.32
CA ALA A 72 11.57 5.63 11.95
C ALA A 72 10.34 6.09 11.15
N ASN A 73 10.61 6.69 9.98
CA ASN A 73 9.60 7.01 8.99
C ASN A 73 9.63 5.96 7.89
N ALA A 74 8.47 5.64 7.33
CA ALA A 74 8.36 4.68 6.23
C ALA A 74 7.54 5.27 5.08
N PRO A 75 8.06 5.27 3.84
CA PRO A 75 7.31 5.72 2.67
C PRO A 75 6.06 4.87 2.43
N LEU A 76 4.98 5.56 2.05
CA LEU A 76 3.68 4.97 1.75
C LEU A 76 3.37 5.16 0.27
N THR A 77 3.01 4.07 -0.39
CA THR A 77 2.48 4.07 -1.75
C THR A 77 0.99 3.82 -1.70
N LEU A 78 0.21 4.59 -2.47
CA LEU A 78 -1.22 4.38 -2.67
C LEU A 78 -1.76 5.21 -3.84
N SER A 79 -2.93 4.83 -4.34
CA SER A 79 -3.73 5.64 -5.27
C SER A 79 -5.14 5.88 -4.73
N LEU A 80 -5.61 7.13 -4.85
CA LEU A 80 -6.95 7.55 -4.48
C LEU A 80 -7.72 7.95 -5.73
N PHE A 81 -8.98 7.51 -5.83
CA PHE A 81 -9.89 7.88 -6.92
C PHE A 81 -11.18 8.41 -6.34
N ASN A 82 -11.58 9.61 -6.75
CA ASN A 82 -12.86 10.19 -6.40
C ASN A 82 -13.90 9.76 -7.44
N GLN A 83 -14.96 9.09 -7.02
CA GLN A 83 -16.07 8.65 -7.89
C GLN A 83 -17.24 9.64 -7.94
N THR A 84 -17.07 10.84 -7.38
CA THR A 84 -18.14 11.85 -7.26
C THR A 84 -17.93 13.03 -8.19
N GLU A 85 -19.02 13.78 -8.43
CA GLU A 85 -19.04 15.04 -9.18
C GLU A 85 -18.50 16.24 -8.40
N LYS A 86 -18.13 16.05 -7.12
CA LYS A 86 -17.63 17.12 -6.24
C LYS A 86 -16.19 16.85 -5.86
N GLU A 87 -15.45 17.90 -5.50
CA GLU A 87 -14.12 17.71 -4.91
C GLU A 87 -14.24 17.02 -3.55
N VAL A 88 -13.33 16.07 -3.29
CA VAL A 88 -13.23 15.36 -2.01
C VAL A 88 -11.82 15.54 -1.46
N THR A 89 -11.72 15.95 -0.20
CA THR A 89 -10.47 15.96 0.56
C THR A 89 -10.39 14.68 1.39
N VAL A 90 -9.27 13.97 1.25
CA VAL A 90 -8.94 12.78 2.04
C VAL A 90 -7.87 13.16 3.06
N SER A 91 -8.14 12.96 4.34
CA SER A 91 -7.18 13.12 5.43
C SER A 91 -6.73 11.75 5.91
N ILE A 92 -5.43 11.48 5.87
CA ILE A 92 -4.85 10.20 6.29
C ILE A 92 -4.15 10.38 7.63
N THR A 93 -4.45 9.52 8.58
CA THR A 93 -3.81 9.49 9.90
C THR A 93 -3.46 8.06 10.27
N SER A 94 -2.63 7.89 11.30
CA SER A 94 -2.38 6.58 11.90
C SER A 94 -2.81 6.60 13.36
N VAL A 95 -3.51 5.56 13.77
CA VAL A 95 -3.91 5.35 15.15
C VAL A 95 -3.66 3.89 15.51
N PRO A 96 -3.43 3.55 16.79
CA PRO A 96 -3.43 2.16 17.24
C PRO A 96 -4.68 1.44 16.75
N ALA A 97 -4.53 0.24 16.20
CA ALA A 97 -5.67 -0.53 15.77
C ALA A 97 -6.61 -0.80 16.97
N PRO A 98 -7.93 -0.71 16.80
CA PRO A 98 -8.86 -0.98 17.88
C PRO A 98 -8.63 -2.41 18.40
N ALA A 99 -8.51 -2.55 19.72
CA ALA A 99 -8.40 -3.85 20.37
C ALA A 99 -9.63 -4.69 20.00
N ARG A 100 -9.43 -5.77 19.25
CA ARG A 100 -10.51 -6.71 18.96
C ARG A 100 -10.86 -7.45 20.26
N PRO A 101 -12.14 -7.59 20.62
CA PRO A 101 -12.53 -8.41 21.76
C PRO A 101 -12.00 -9.85 21.58
N LEU A 102 -11.22 -10.32 22.54
CA LEU A 102 -10.87 -11.74 22.63
C LEU A 102 -12.17 -12.55 22.72
N PRO A 103 -12.34 -13.63 21.94
CA PRO A 103 -13.49 -14.51 22.12
C PRO A 103 -13.49 -15.03 23.57
N ALA A 104 -14.62 -14.89 24.26
CA ALA A 104 -14.78 -15.19 25.69
C ALA A 104 -14.70 -16.70 26.04
N THR A 105 -14.30 -17.54 25.09
CA THR A 105 -14.11 -18.99 25.28
C THR A 105 -12.62 -19.33 25.17
N PRO A 106 -11.97 -19.77 26.27
CA PRO A 106 -10.60 -20.27 26.21
C PRO A 106 -10.61 -21.59 25.43
N VAL A 107 -10.25 -21.54 24.15
CA VAL A 107 -9.85 -22.73 23.40
C VAL A 107 -8.34 -22.89 23.64
N THR A 108 -7.95 -23.94 24.36
CA THR A 108 -6.56 -24.29 24.62
C THR A 108 -5.98 -25.05 23.41
N PRO A 109 -4.75 -24.78 22.93
CA PRO A 109 -3.96 -23.55 23.08
C PRO A 109 -4.44 -22.47 22.09
N PRO A 110 -4.12 -21.19 22.34
CA PRO A 110 -4.37 -20.14 21.36
C PRO A 110 -3.47 -20.38 20.14
N VAL A 111 -4.07 -20.62 18.98
CA VAL A 111 -3.38 -20.46 17.70
C VAL A 111 -3.28 -18.95 17.45
N GLU A 112 -2.37 -18.28 18.16
CA GLU A 112 -2.20 -16.82 18.11
C GLU A 112 -1.31 -16.37 16.93
N SER A 113 -0.83 -17.32 16.11
CA SER A 113 0.41 -17.13 15.35
C SER A 113 0.27 -16.87 13.84
N ASP A 114 -0.87 -16.42 13.33
CA ASP A 114 -0.99 -16.17 11.87
C ASP A 114 -1.61 -14.83 11.50
N ARG A 115 -1.59 -13.85 12.42
CA ARG A 115 -2.00 -12.48 12.11
C ARG A 115 -0.78 -11.58 12.01
N PRO A 116 -0.69 -10.72 10.98
CA PRO A 116 0.39 -9.75 10.89
C PRO A 116 0.36 -8.84 12.11
N GLN A 117 1.53 -8.56 12.69
CA GLN A 117 1.66 -7.58 13.75
C GLN A 117 1.20 -6.23 13.23
N VAL A 118 0.30 -5.58 13.96
CA VAL A 118 -0.23 -4.25 13.60
C VAL A 118 0.51 -3.18 14.39
N VAL A 119 1.15 -2.26 13.68
CA VAL A 119 1.80 -1.08 14.26
C VAL A 119 1.01 0.19 13.95
N SER A 120 1.23 1.24 14.72
CA SER A 120 0.78 2.60 14.40
C SER A 120 1.95 3.54 14.23
N ALA A 121 1.69 4.75 13.74
CA ALA A 121 2.65 5.84 13.64
C ALA A 121 2.12 7.08 14.38
N SER A 122 3.02 8.02 14.66
CA SER A 122 2.66 9.27 15.35
C SER A 122 1.87 10.21 14.45
N GLN A 123 2.16 10.21 13.15
CA GLN A 123 1.43 11.00 12.14
C GLN A 123 1.65 10.41 10.74
N VAL A 124 0.88 10.91 9.77
CA VAL A 124 1.06 10.64 8.34
C VAL A 124 1.16 11.98 7.64
N GLY A 125 2.14 12.13 6.75
CA GLY A 125 2.38 13.42 6.12
C GLY A 125 3.34 13.36 4.94
N PHE A 126 3.45 14.49 4.26
CA PHE A 126 4.39 14.71 3.19
C PHE A 126 5.71 15.24 3.74
N LEU A 127 6.81 14.59 3.38
CA LEU A 127 8.16 15.13 3.58
C LEU A 127 8.66 15.68 2.24
N ALA A 128 9.03 16.95 2.24
CA ALA A 128 9.83 17.52 1.16
C ALA A 128 11.31 17.29 1.48
N THR A 129 12.02 16.54 0.65
CA THR A 129 13.48 16.56 0.65
C THR A 129 13.92 17.94 0.15
N ALA A 130 14.53 18.74 1.02
CA ALA A 130 15.16 19.99 0.61
C ALA A 130 16.20 19.69 -0.49
N PRO A 131 16.27 20.46 -1.59
CA PRO A 131 17.29 20.25 -2.61
C PRO A 131 18.66 20.40 -1.95
N ALA A 132 19.54 19.41 -2.10
CA ALA A 132 20.94 19.58 -1.80
C ALA A 132 21.47 20.68 -2.71
N ALA A 133 21.92 21.80 -2.14
CA ALA A 133 22.53 22.87 -2.89
C ALA A 133 23.76 22.32 -3.62
N THR A 134 23.67 22.15 -4.94
CA THR A 134 24.84 21.87 -5.77
C THR A 134 25.70 23.13 -5.81
N THR A 135 26.71 23.21 -4.96
CA THR A 135 27.74 24.25 -5.04
C THR A 135 28.54 24.02 -6.33
N SER A 136 28.19 24.77 -7.38
CA SER A 136 29.02 24.91 -8.57
C SER A 136 30.30 25.65 -8.19
N THR A 137 31.42 24.93 -8.09
CA THR A 137 32.75 25.50 -7.93
C THR A 137 33.15 26.21 -9.23
N PRO A 138 33.40 27.53 -9.25
CA PRO A 138 34.01 28.15 -10.42
C PRO A 138 35.51 27.80 -10.43
N SER A 139 35.93 27.10 -11.47
CA SER A 139 37.34 26.87 -11.77
C SER A 139 37.93 28.16 -12.36
N ALA A 140 38.76 28.87 -11.59
CA ALA A 140 39.59 29.96 -12.09
C ALA A 140 41.07 29.53 -12.02
N ALA A 141 41.71 29.48 -13.18
CA ALA A 141 43.14 29.26 -13.37
C ALA A 141 43.91 30.59 -13.27
N ALA A 142 45.06 30.61 -12.59
CA ALA A 142 46.27 31.34 -12.99
C ALA A 142 47.46 31.15 -12.00
N SER A 143 48.58 30.72 -12.59
CA SER A 143 50.03 30.87 -12.32
C SER A 143 50.63 31.38 -10.98
N ALA A 144 51.74 30.74 -10.60
CA ALA A 144 52.68 30.93 -9.47
C ALA A 144 53.70 32.10 -9.65
N PRO A 145 54.76 32.29 -8.81
CA PRO A 145 54.98 32.02 -7.36
C PRO A 145 55.56 33.24 -6.58
N GLU A 146 55.39 33.33 -5.24
CA GLU A 146 56.42 33.87 -4.31
C GLU A 146 56.08 33.61 -2.84
N ALA A 147 57.12 33.61 -2.01
CA ALA A 147 57.17 33.14 -0.63
C ALA A 147 56.30 33.92 0.37
N GLY A 148 55.75 33.21 1.37
CA GLY A 148 55.13 33.82 2.54
C GLY A 148 54.32 32.83 3.37
N ALA A 149 54.75 32.60 4.59
CA ALA A 149 54.06 31.79 5.58
C ALA A 149 52.63 32.32 5.86
N SER A 150 51.65 31.42 5.95
CA SER A 150 50.76 31.31 7.11
C SER A 150 49.77 30.16 6.92
N SER A 151 49.60 29.40 7.99
CA SER A 151 48.61 28.34 8.14
C SER A 151 47.20 28.94 8.07
N ALA A 152 46.39 28.51 7.11
CA ALA A 152 44.96 28.75 7.10
C ALA A 152 44.25 27.48 6.61
N VAL A 153 43.85 26.64 7.56
CA VAL A 153 42.88 25.57 7.30
C VAL A 153 41.56 26.24 6.93
N PRO A 154 40.91 25.88 5.81
CA PRO A 154 39.60 26.41 5.52
C PRO A 154 38.61 25.85 6.55
N THR A 155 38.08 26.72 7.40
CA THR A 155 36.87 26.44 8.19
C THR A 155 35.74 26.20 7.21
N VAL A 156 35.36 24.93 7.02
CA VAL A 156 34.13 24.56 6.32
C VAL A 156 32.99 25.08 7.19
N ALA A 157 32.35 26.17 6.76
CA ALA A 157 31.10 26.61 7.35
C ALA A 157 30.11 25.46 7.21
N ALA A 158 29.70 24.87 8.35
CA ALA A 158 28.63 23.90 8.39
C ALA A 158 27.35 24.62 7.93
N THR A 159 26.96 24.38 6.68
CA THR A 159 25.66 24.79 6.17
C THR A 159 24.61 24.03 6.97
N THR A 160 23.94 24.70 7.90
CA THR A 160 22.80 24.14 8.63
C THR A 160 21.72 23.75 7.62
N ALA A 161 21.63 22.47 7.29
CA ALA A 161 20.55 21.93 6.50
C ALA A 161 19.23 22.25 7.21
N ALA A 162 18.30 22.90 6.51
CA ALA A 162 16.98 23.19 7.05
C ALA A 162 16.31 21.88 7.50
N ALA A 163 15.73 21.88 8.70
CA ALA A 163 15.02 20.72 9.22
C ALA A 163 13.86 20.34 8.26
N PRO A 164 13.61 19.04 8.03
CA PRO A 164 12.53 18.61 7.17
C PRO A 164 11.18 19.08 7.73
N THR A 165 10.42 19.84 6.94
CA THR A 165 9.07 20.26 7.29
C THR A 165 8.08 19.16 6.90
N VAL A 166 7.32 18.66 7.87
CA VAL A 166 6.23 17.70 7.64
C VAL A 166 4.94 18.48 7.35
N THR A 167 4.31 18.20 6.20
CA THR A 167 2.97 18.70 5.90
C THR A 167 1.94 17.60 6.13
N ALA A 168 0.77 17.94 6.69
CA ALA A 168 -0.28 16.96 6.95
C ALA A 168 -0.73 16.24 5.65
N ALA A 169 -1.09 14.96 5.76
CA ALA A 169 -1.61 14.17 4.65
C ALA A 169 -3.07 14.52 4.31
N GLU A 170 -3.28 15.75 3.86
CA GLU A 170 -4.56 16.25 3.33
C GLU A 170 -4.50 16.33 1.80
N ILE A 171 -5.22 15.43 1.12
CA ILE A 171 -5.19 15.28 -0.33
C ILE A 171 -6.51 15.73 -0.92
N LYS A 172 -6.48 16.79 -1.74
CA LYS A 172 -7.65 17.24 -2.51
C LYS A 172 -7.73 16.51 -3.85
N ILE A 173 -8.86 15.88 -4.12
CA ILE A 173 -9.11 15.14 -5.35
C ILE A 173 -10.30 15.76 -6.07
N LYS A 174 -10.04 16.28 -7.28
CA LYS A 174 -11.05 16.88 -8.16
C LYS A 174 -12.21 15.90 -8.44
N PRO A 175 -13.38 16.40 -8.89
CA PRO A 175 -14.46 15.55 -9.40
C PRO A 175 -13.95 14.53 -10.41
N PHE A 176 -14.31 13.26 -10.22
CA PHE A 176 -13.84 12.13 -11.04
C PHE A 176 -12.32 12.02 -11.21
N GLY A 177 -11.55 12.64 -10.32
CA GLY A 177 -10.11 12.72 -10.37
C GLY A 177 -9.40 11.61 -9.61
N SER A 178 -8.07 11.62 -9.69
CA SER A 178 -7.21 10.71 -8.95
C SER A 178 -5.98 11.43 -8.37
N ALA A 179 -5.41 10.85 -7.33
CA ALA A 179 -4.11 11.22 -6.78
C ALA A 179 -3.31 9.95 -6.49
N THR A 180 -2.08 9.87 -6.98
CA THR A 180 -1.19 8.72 -6.79
C THR A 180 0.08 9.17 -6.11
N PHE A 181 0.54 8.38 -5.14
CA PHE A 181 1.75 8.62 -4.38
C PHE A 181 2.63 7.38 -4.45
N ARG A 182 3.90 7.59 -4.76
CA ARG A 182 4.94 6.56 -4.83
C ARG A 182 6.12 6.96 -3.96
N SER A 183 6.85 5.96 -3.49
CA SER A 183 8.09 6.16 -2.72
C SER A 183 9.17 6.92 -3.49
N THR A 184 9.13 6.92 -4.83
CA THR A 184 10.09 7.64 -5.70
C THR A 184 9.73 9.09 -5.99
N ASP A 185 8.56 9.57 -5.54
CA ASP A 185 8.11 10.93 -5.84
C ASP A 185 8.91 11.98 -5.05
N ALA A 186 8.96 13.21 -5.57
CA ALA A 186 9.67 14.32 -4.91
C ALA A 186 9.05 14.72 -3.56
N ASN A 187 7.73 14.59 -3.44
CA ASN A 187 6.98 14.78 -2.20
C ASN A 187 6.44 13.43 -1.75
N GLN A 188 7.21 12.74 -0.91
CA GLN A 188 6.84 11.41 -0.47
C GLN A 188 5.80 11.50 0.64
N LEU A 189 4.71 10.75 0.47
CA LEU A 189 3.79 10.45 1.56
C LEU A 189 4.45 9.41 2.46
N GLN A 190 4.53 9.67 3.76
CA GLN A 190 5.18 8.77 4.72
C GLN A 190 4.34 8.62 5.98
N VAL A 191 4.41 7.44 6.59
CA VAL A 191 4.09 7.27 8.00
C VAL A 191 5.30 7.69 8.83
N ILE A 192 5.07 8.48 9.89
CA ILE A 192 6.13 9.20 10.59
C ILE A 192 6.12 8.80 12.06
N GLY A 193 7.29 8.44 12.59
CA GLY A 193 7.45 8.03 13.98
C GLY A 193 6.68 6.76 14.31
N LEU A 194 7.11 5.63 13.72
CA LEU A 194 6.54 4.30 14.00
C LEU A 194 6.57 3.98 15.50
N SER A 195 5.48 3.40 16.01
CA SER A 195 5.34 3.01 17.42
C SER A 195 6.19 1.80 17.82
N ASP A 196 6.52 0.95 16.86
CA ASP A 196 7.35 -0.25 17.02
C ASP A 196 8.12 -0.55 15.74
N VAL A 197 8.98 -1.57 15.77
CA VAL A 197 9.70 -2.09 14.61
C VAL A 197 8.69 -2.63 13.58
N MET A 198 8.89 -2.28 12.31
CA MET A 198 8.03 -2.70 11.20
C MET A 198 8.84 -3.53 10.19
N LYS A 199 8.64 -4.85 10.20
CA LYS A 199 9.31 -5.83 9.32
C LYS A 199 8.40 -6.31 8.19
N PRO A 200 8.93 -6.94 7.13
CA PRO A 200 8.10 -7.67 6.18
C PRO A 200 7.14 -8.63 6.90
N GLY A 201 5.86 -8.63 6.51
CA GLY A 201 4.79 -9.36 7.20
C GLY A 201 4.12 -8.60 8.36
N THR A 202 4.54 -7.38 8.66
CA THR A 202 3.82 -6.46 9.55
C THR A 202 3.00 -5.46 8.75
N VAL A 203 2.01 -4.85 9.40
CA VAL A 203 1.09 -3.87 8.80
C VAL A 203 1.02 -2.60 9.65
N VAL A 204 0.89 -1.43 9.03
CA VAL A 204 0.58 -0.19 9.73
C VAL A 204 -0.90 0.15 9.60
N ASN A 205 -1.54 0.49 10.71
CA ASN A 205 -2.94 0.89 10.70
C ASN A 205 -3.09 2.37 10.29
N LEU A 206 -3.93 2.60 9.29
CA LEU A 206 -4.26 3.90 8.72
C LEU A 206 -5.76 4.17 8.84
N VAL A 207 -6.10 5.42 9.08
CA VAL A 207 -7.48 5.92 9.09
C VAL A 207 -7.61 7.01 8.05
N LEU A 208 -8.51 6.80 7.10
CA LEU A 208 -8.82 7.76 6.05
C LEU A 208 -10.16 8.41 6.38
N LYS A 209 -10.16 9.74 6.46
CA LYS A 209 -11.35 10.57 6.65
C LYS A 209 -11.67 11.31 5.37
N PHE A 210 -12.96 11.42 5.05
CA PHE A 210 -13.43 11.99 3.80
C PHE A 210 -14.26 13.24 4.06
N SER A 211 -13.96 14.34 3.35
CA SER A 211 -14.68 15.61 3.54
C SER A 211 -16.15 15.58 3.07
N ASN A 212 -16.55 14.55 2.34
CA ASN A 212 -17.93 14.36 1.88
C ASN A 212 -18.84 13.72 2.95
N GLY A 213 -18.31 13.41 4.14
CA GLY A 213 -19.07 12.83 5.25
C GLY A 213 -19.21 11.31 5.19
N ALA A 214 -18.52 10.63 4.27
CA ALA A 214 -18.43 9.17 4.30
C ALA A 214 -17.77 8.70 5.61
N PRO A 215 -18.19 7.55 6.18
CA PRO A 215 -17.57 7.00 7.38
C PRO A 215 -16.06 6.79 7.21
N ASP A 216 -15.32 6.94 8.32
CA ASP A 216 -13.88 6.69 8.37
C ASP A 216 -13.55 5.28 7.88
N LEU A 217 -12.53 5.19 7.03
CA LEU A 217 -12.05 3.93 6.49
C LEU A 217 -10.74 3.53 7.18
N ASN A 218 -10.78 2.41 7.91
CA ASN A 218 -9.60 1.80 8.51
C ASN A 218 -8.95 0.83 7.52
N ILE A 219 -7.66 1.03 7.24
CA ILE A 219 -6.87 0.19 6.33
C ILE A 219 -5.61 -0.27 7.06
N GLN A 220 -5.26 -1.54 6.93
CA GLN A 220 -3.98 -2.07 7.40
C GLN A 220 -3.04 -2.18 6.19
N ALA A 221 -2.09 -1.26 6.08
CA ALA A 221 -1.16 -1.20 4.97
C ALA A 221 0.04 -2.14 5.24
N PRO A 222 0.23 -3.19 4.45
CA PRO A 222 1.36 -4.11 4.61
C PRO A 222 2.67 -3.49 4.13
N VAL A 223 3.79 -4.03 4.63
CA VAL A 223 5.10 -3.83 3.97
C VAL A 223 5.09 -4.55 2.63
N ALA A 224 5.47 -3.85 1.56
CA ALA A 224 5.56 -4.37 0.21
C ALA A 224 6.56 -5.54 0.10
N ILE A 225 6.44 -6.30 -0.97
CA ILE A 225 7.38 -7.37 -1.29
C ILE A 225 8.65 -6.81 -1.97
N PRO A 226 9.81 -7.45 -1.79
CA PRO A 226 11.03 -7.01 -2.46
C PRO A 226 10.91 -7.18 -3.98
N LEU A 227 11.41 -6.19 -4.72
CA LEU A 227 11.47 -6.23 -6.20
C LEU A 227 12.67 -7.03 -6.73
N SER A 228 13.56 -7.48 -5.84
CA SER A 228 14.69 -8.35 -6.14
C SER A 228 14.71 -9.53 -5.16
N PRO A 229 15.24 -10.69 -5.55
CA PRO A 229 15.44 -11.80 -4.63
C PRO A 229 16.26 -11.37 -3.41
N ALA A 230 15.96 -11.94 -2.25
CA ALA A 230 16.83 -11.79 -1.09
C ALA A 230 18.23 -12.29 -1.43
N SER A 231 19.26 -11.62 -0.91
CA SER A 231 20.64 -12.09 -1.01
C SER A 231 20.74 -13.52 -0.51
N ARG A 232 21.43 -14.39 -1.26
CA ARG A 232 21.69 -15.76 -0.82
C ARG A 232 22.52 -15.71 0.47
N ALA A 233 22.23 -16.60 1.41
CA ALA A 233 23.10 -16.83 2.54
C ALA A 233 24.53 -17.16 2.05
N PRO A 234 25.58 -16.78 2.80
CA PRO A 234 26.92 -17.29 2.54
C PRO A 234 26.87 -18.82 2.42
N GLY A 235 27.60 -19.40 1.48
CA GLY A 235 27.75 -20.86 1.45
C GLY A 235 28.34 -21.32 2.78
N ASP A 236 27.78 -22.38 3.35
CA ASP A 236 28.34 -22.98 4.55
C ASP A 236 29.68 -23.59 4.18
N ALA A 237 30.78 -23.11 4.78
CA ALA A 237 32.13 -23.61 4.49
C ALA A 237 32.32 -25.11 4.80
N ALA A 238 31.35 -25.71 5.51
CA ALA A 238 31.30 -27.14 5.78
C ALA A 238 30.74 -27.96 4.60
N GLU A 239 30.05 -27.34 3.63
CA GLU A 239 29.51 -28.04 2.45
C GLU A 239 30.59 -28.41 1.42
N ASP A 240 31.75 -27.73 1.45
CA ASP A 240 32.92 -28.04 0.59
C ASP A 240 33.87 -29.09 1.22
N SER A 241 33.51 -29.67 2.37
CA SER A 241 34.33 -30.67 3.06
C SER A 241 33.93 -32.09 2.66
N GLU A 242 34.34 -32.56 1.48
CA GLU A 242 34.31 -34.00 1.21
C GLU A 242 35.35 -34.70 2.10
N HIS A 243 34.90 -35.59 2.99
CA HIS A 243 35.80 -36.44 3.77
C HIS A 243 36.44 -37.49 2.85
N GLU A 244 37.67 -37.22 2.41
CA GLU A 244 38.60 -38.22 1.88
C GLU A 244 39.09 -39.20 2.97
#